data_AF-A0A3M1MKC8-F1
#
_entry.id   AF-A0A3M1MKC8-F1
#
_cell.length_a   1.000
_cell.length_b   1.000
_cell.length_c   1.000
_cell.angle_alpha   90.00
_cell.angle_beta   90.00
_cell.angle_gamma   90.00
#
_symmetry.space_group_name_H-M   'P 1'
#
loop_
_entity.id
_entity.type
_entity.pdbx_description
1 polymer ?
#
loop_
_entity_poly.entity_id
_entity_poly.type
_entity_poly.pdbx_seq_one_letter_code
_entity_poly.pdbx_strand_id
1 'polypeptide(L)'
;MLLPIGDAPNPRSTPWVTRGLIAVNVAVFLLVTLPLSGRHPDLADPALLDYLRAVGVLSPGDIRAALANLSAYDLLVFEYGYRPAAPSLVSLVTAMFLHGGWAHLLGNMLFLWIFGDNVEHRLGHVRYLLAYLVTGIAATLFFALFVPSSQV
;
A
#
# COMPACT_ATOMS: atom_id res chain seq x y z
N MET A 1 21.35 -11.86 15.66
CA MET A 1 20.53 -10.65 15.99
C MET A 1 19.12 -10.94 15.52
N LEU A 2 18.08 -10.70 16.34
CA LEU A 2 16.69 -11.08 15.98
C LEU A 2 16.13 -10.24 14.83
N LEU A 3 16.62 -9.00 14.65
CA LEU A 3 16.28 -8.10 13.54
C LEU A 3 17.55 -7.43 13.00
N PRO A 4 17.87 -7.56 11.69
CA PRO A 4 18.95 -6.78 11.06
C PRO A 4 18.53 -5.31 10.97
N ILE A 5 19.48 -4.39 11.20
CA ILE A 5 19.26 -2.93 11.12
C ILE A 5 20.07 -2.26 10.00
N GLY A 6 20.83 -3.06 9.24
CA GLY A 6 21.65 -2.64 8.13
C GLY A 6 22.37 -3.84 7.50
N ASP A 7 23.04 -3.60 6.38
CA ASP A 7 23.80 -4.60 5.66
C ASP A 7 25.25 -4.13 5.37
N ALA A 8 26.00 -4.94 4.62
CA ALA A 8 27.36 -4.64 4.19
C ALA A 8 27.59 -5.13 2.75
N PRO A 9 28.39 -4.41 1.94
CA PRO A 9 29.09 -3.16 2.26
C PRO A 9 28.17 -1.94 2.23
N ASN A 10 28.42 -0.93 3.08
CA ASN A 10 27.66 0.31 3.06
C ASN A 10 28.21 1.27 1.97
N PRO A 11 27.43 1.64 0.94
CA PRO A 11 27.89 2.51 -0.13
C PRO A 11 28.24 3.91 0.33
N ARG A 12 29.19 4.57 -0.34
CA ARG A 12 29.53 5.98 -0.05
C ARG A 12 28.57 6.99 -0.68
N SER A 13 27.74 6.57 -1.65
CA SER A 13 26.78 7.46 -2.32
C SER A 13 25.56 7.69 -1.45
N THR A 14 24.99 8.90 -1.49
CA THR A 14 23.72 9.17 -0.81
C THR A 14 22.56 8.53 -1.58
N PRO A 15 21.74 7.66 -0.96
CA PRO A 15 20.64 6.97 -1.62
C PRO A 15 19.38 7.86 -1.63
N TRP A 16 19.37 8.84 -2.53
CA TRP A 16 18.30 9.84 -2.62
C TRP A 16 16.94 9.22 -2.94
N VAL A 17 16.90 8.23 -3.81
CA VAL A 17 15.66 7.58 -4.21
C VAL A 17 15.13 6.71 -3.09
N THR A 18 15.96 5.92 -2.43
CA THR A 18 15.53 5.12 -1.25
C THR A 18 14.98 6.03 -0.16
N ARG A 19 15.67 7.12 0.17
CA ARG A 19 15.19 8.09 1.17
C ARG A 19 13.89 8.75 0.73
N GLY A 20 13.76 9.10 -0.54
CA GLY A 20 12.55 9.68 -1.12
C GLY A 20 11.36 8.71 -1.05
N LEU A 21 11.56 7.45 -1.43
CA LEU A 21 10.54 6.41 -1.33
C LEU A 21 10.09 6.19 0.12
N ILE A 22 11.04 6.13 1.07
CA ILE A 22 10.71 6.03 2.49
C ILE A 22 9.90 7.26 2.94
N ALA A 23 10.34 8.46 2.60
CA ALA A 23 9.66 9.69 2.98
C ALA A 23 8.23 9.77 2.41
N VAL A 24 8.03 9.38 1.15
CA VAL A 24 6.70 9.34 0.51
C VAL A 24 5.79 8.34 1.21
N ASN A 25 6.26 7.11 1.46
CA ASN A 25 5.47 6.08 2.14
C ASN A 25 5.08 6.50 3.56
N VAL A 26 6.02 7.08 4.32
CA VAL A 26 5.75 7.62 5.65
C VAL A 26 4.77 8.79 5.57
N ALA A 27 4.91 9.69 4.60
CA ALA A 27 4.00 10.82 4.43
C ALA A 27 2.57 10.35 4.09
N VAL A 28 2.41 9.42 3.15
CA VAL A 28 1.10 8.81 2.84
C VAL A 28 0.51 8.17 4.09
N PHE A 29 1.30 7.43 4.85
CA PHE A 29 0.79 6.79 6.07
C PHE A 29 0.36 7.81 7.14
N LEU A 30 1.17 8.82 7.42
CA LEU A 30 0.90 9.80 8.47
C LEU A 30 -0.22 10.78 8.10
N LEU A 31 -0.30 11.17 6.83
CA LEU A 31 -1.22 12.20 6.36
C LEU A 31 -2.53 11.65 5.81
N VAL A 32 -2.54 10.39 5.36
CA VAL A 32 -3.71 9.74 4.74
C VAL A 32 -4.17 8.55 5.58
N THR A 33 -3.33 7.54 5.78
CA THR A 33 -3.74 6.31 6.47
C THR A 33 -4.20 6.57 7.91
N LEU A 34 -3.34 7.14 8.77
CA LEU A 34 -3.66 7.32 10.18
C LEU A 34 -4.90 8.19 10.43
N PRO A 35 -5.06 9.37 9.80
CA PRO A 35 -6.24 10.20 10.05
C PRO A 35 -7.54 9.56 9.57
N LEU A 36 -7.50 8.78 8.47
CA LEU A 36 -8.69 8.14 7.92
C LEU A 36 -9.05 6.83 8.63
N SER A 37 -8.07 6.09 9.14
CA SER A 37 -8.32 4.87 9.93
C SER A 37 -9.07 5.15 11.23
N GLY A 38 -8.96 6.37 11.77
CA GLY A 38 -9.69 6.81 12.97
C GLY A 38 -11.05 7.46 12.69
N ARG A 39 -11.48 7.54 11.43
CA ARG A 39 -12.74 8.20 11.02
C ARG A 39 -13.71 7.17 10.48
N HIS A 40 -14.99 7.34 10.81
CA HIS A 40 -16.07 6.61 10.14
C HIS A 40 -16.22 7.09 8.69
N PRO A 41 -16.66 6.20 7.78
CA PRO A 41 -16.97 6.57 6.39
C PRO A 41 -18.06 7.65 6.34
N ASP A 42 -18.01 8.48 5.31
CA ASP A 42 -19.16 9.32 4.98
C ASP A 42 -20.27 8.42 4.40
N LEU A 43 -21.47 8.49 4.98
CA LEU A 43 -22.61 7.70 4.52
C LEU A 43 -23.16 8.18 3.18
N ALA A 44 -22.82 9.41 2.77
CA ALA A 44 -23.15 9.96 1.46
C ALA A 44 -22.12 9.58 0.38
N ASP A 45 -21.02 8.93 0.74
CA ASP A 45 -19.99 8.50 -0.22
C ASP A 45 -20.56 7.40 -1.14
N PRO A 46 -20.58 7.60 -2.48
CA PRO A 46 -21.04 6.57 -3.40
C PRO A 46 -20.21 5.28 -3.33
N ALA A 47 -18.93 5.35 -2.98
CA ALA A 47 -18.05 4.19 -2.85
C ALA A 47 -18.48 3.25 -1.72
N LEU A 48 -19.17 3.76 -0.69
CA LEU A 48 -19.63 2.95 0.44
C LEU A 48 -20.60 1.85 0.00
N LEU A 49 -21.54 2.16 -0.88
CA LEU A 49 -22.51 1.18 -1.37
C LEU A 49 -21.82 0.06 -2.16
N ASP A 50 -20.85 0.42 -2.99
CA ASP A 50 -20.10 -0.54 -3.79
C ASP A 50 -19.16 -1.39 -2.92
N TYR A 51 -18.55 -0.79 -1.90
CA TYR A 51 -17.77 -1.52 -0.91
C TYR A 51 -18.65 -2.55 -0.18
N LEU A 52 -19.81 -2.14 0.35
CA LEU A 52 -20.69 -3.03 1.12
C LEU A 52 -21.15 -4.22 0.28
N ARG A 53 -21.44 -4.01 -1.01
CA ARG A 53 -21.73 -5.10 -1.95
C ARG A 53 -20.53 -6.00 -2.17
N ALA A 54 -19.33 -5.43 -2.35
CA ALA A 54 -18.10 -6.17 -2.58
C ALA A 54 -17.71 -7.07 -1.38
N VAL A 55 -17.95 -6.62 -0.15
CA VAL A 55 -17.72 -7.43 1.06
C VAL A 55 -18.89 -8.36 1.42
N GLY A 56 -19.95 -8.40 0.61
CA GLY A 56 -21.05 -9.36 0.76
C GLY A 56 -22.10 -8.97 1.80
N VAL A 57 -22.28 -7.69 2.10
CA VAL A 57 -23.35 -7.20 2.98
C VAL A 57 -24.67 -7.20 2.19
N LEU A 58 -25.51 -8.20 2.46
CA LEU A 58 -26.74 -8.46 1.68
C LEU A 58 -28.04 -8.10 2.42
N SER A 59 -27.99 -7.92 3.74
CA SER A 59 -29.18 -7.61 4.55
C SER A 59 -29.03 -6.33 5.38
N PRO A 60 -30.13 -5.62 5.68
CA PRO A 60 -30.09 -4.43 6.54
C PRO A 60 -29.52 -4.67 7.93
N GLY A 61 -29.65 -5.90 8.46
CA GLY A 61 -29.07 -6.29 9.75
C GLY A 61 -27.54 -6.32 9.72
N ASP A 62 -26.96 -6.73 8.59
CA ASP A 62 -25.51 -6.83 8.41
C ASP A 62 -24.86 -5.46 8.18
N ILE A 63 -25.60 -4.49 7.63
CA ILE A 63 -25.09 -3.13 7.36
C ILE A 63 -24.61 -2.48 8.66
N ARG A 64 -25.39 -2.56 9.74
CA ARG A 64 -25.01 -1.93 11.01
C ARG A 64 -23.72 -2.52 11.57
N ALA A 65 -23.56 -3.83 11.48
CA ALA A 65 -22.35 -4.52 11.93
C ALA A 65 -21.14 -4.19 11.05
N ALA A 66 -21.33 -4.09 9.74
CA ALA A 66 -20.29 -3.68 8.80
C ALA A 66 -19.83 -2.25 9.06
N LEU A 67 -20.75 -1.29 9.16
CA LEU A 67 -20.44 0.12 9.41
C LEU A 67 -19.74 0.35 10.75
N ALA A 68 -20.01 -0.49 11.76
CA ALA A 68 -19.36 -0.37 13.06
C ALA A 68 -17.84 -0.64 13.01
N ASN A 69 -17.38 -1.43 12.06
CA ASN A 69 -15.96 -1.81 11.91
C ASN A 69 -15.29 -1.15 10.69
N LEU A 70 -16.03 -0.34 9.94
CA LEU A 70 -15.54 0.30 8.74
C LEU A 70 -14.99 1.69 9.04
N SER A 71 -13.82 1.98 8.47
CA SER A 71 -13.19 3.29 8.49
C SER A 71 -13.26 3.97 7.12
N ALA A 72 -13.07 5.29 7.10
CA ALA A 72 -12.92 6.04 5.86
C ALA A 72 -11.67 5.58 5.08
N TYR A 73 -10.67 5.02 5.76
CA TYR A 73 -9.50 4.45 5.10
C TYR A 73 -9.83 3.19 4.30
N ASP A 74 -10.77 2.37 4.76
CA ASP A 74 -11.18 1.16 4.02
C ASP A 74 -11.81 1.53 2.67
N LEU A 75 -12.58 2.62 2.60
CA LEU A 75 -13.11 3.14 1.35
C LEU A 75 -12.00 3.69 0.44
N LEU A 76 -11.01 4.40 1.00
CA LEU A 76 -9.86 4.88 0.23
C LEU A 76 -9.04 3.72 -0.33
N VAL A 77 -8.81 2.66 0.45
CA VAL A 77 -8.14 1.45 -0.02
C VAL A 77 -8.99 0.72 -1.06
N PHE A 78 -10.31 0.71 -0.93
CA PHE A 78 -11.19 0.13 -1.94
C PHE A 78 -11.15 0.88 -3.28
N GLU A 79 -10.98 2.20 -3.25
CA GLU A 79 -10.92 3.03 -4.46
C GLU A 79 -9.52 3.01 -5.10
N TYR A 80 -8.47 3.12 -4.30
CA TYR A 80 -7.08 3.30 -4.76
C TYR A 80 -6.18 2.07 -4.56
N GLY A 81 -6.66 1.03 -3.88
CA GLY A 81 -6.03 -0.28 -3.80
C GLY A 81 -6.31 -1.10 -5.07
N TYR A 82 -5.40 -2.01 -5.39
CA TYR A 82 -5.54 -2.82 -6.59
C TYR A 82 -6.53 -3.97 -6.36
N ARG A 83 -7.63 -3.96 -7.12
CA ARG A 83 -8.66 -5.00 -7.11
C ARG A 83 -8.57 -5.84 -8.39
N PRO A 84 -8.19 -7.13 -8.32
CA PRO A 84 -8.08 -7.99 -9.50
C PRO A 84 -9.34 -8.05 -10.37
N ALA A 85 -10.53 -8.05 -9.75
CA ALA A 85 -11.80 -8.10 -10.47
C ALA A 85 -12.22 -6.75 -11.09
N ALA A 86 -11.56 -5.65 -10.72
CA ALA A 86 -11.81 -4.29 -11.23
C ALA A 86 -10.47 -3.56 -11.45
N PRO A 87 -9.64 -4.04 -12.40
CA PRO A 87 -8.26 -3.59 -12.53
C PRO A 87 -8.18 -2.12 -12.96
N SER A 88 -7.35 -1.34 -12.26
CA SER A 88 -7.10 0.07 -12.59
C SER A 88 -5.60 0.35 -12.64
N LEU A 89 -5.16 1.04 -13.70
CA LEU A 89 -3.75 1.46 -13.84
C LEU A 89 -3.31 2.40 -12.71
N VAL A 90 -4.22 3.26 -12.24
CA VAL A 90 -3.94 4.15 -11.10
C VAL A 90 -3.72 3.29 -9.86
N SER A 91 -4.62 2.33 -9.61
CA SER A 91 -4.54 1.43 -8.45
C SER A 91 -3.28 0.56 -8.43
N LEU A 92 -2.74 0.19 -9.60
CA LEU A 92 -1.46 -0.56 -9.69
C LEU A 92 -0.30 0.23 -9.09
N VAL A 93 -0.32 1.56 -9.22
CA VAL A 93 0.73 2.43 -8.70
C VAL A 93 0.41 2.87 -7.28
N THR A 94 -0.81 3.34 -7.01
CA THR A 94 -1.18 3.85 -5.69
C THR A 94 -1.15 2.77 -4.62
N ALA A 95 -1.51 1.52 -4.94
CA ALA A 95 -1.45 0.40 -3.99
C ALA A 95 -0.04 0.14 -3.45
N MET A 96 1.02 0.51 -4.20
CA MET A 96 2.41 0.36 -3.76
C MET A 96 2.76 1.24 -2.55
N PHE A 97 1.93 2.25 -2.23
CA PHE A 97 2.18 3.21 -1.16
C PHE A 97 1.17 3.12 -0.01
N LEU A 98 0.10 2.34 -0.15
CA LEU A 98 -0.91 2.14 0.88
C LEU A 98 -0.47 1.06 1.87
N HIS A 99 -0.60 1.34 3.18
CA HIS A 99 -0.16 0.43 4.23
C HIS A 99 -1.31 0.14 5.21
N GLY A 100 -1.49 -1.13 5.57
CA GLY A 100 -2.58 -1.59 6.45
C GLY A 100 -2.34 -1.39 7.95
N GLY A 101 -1.28 -0.68 8.34
CA GLY A 101 -0.95 -0.41 9.74
C GLY A 101 0.55 -0.31 10.00
N TRP A 102 0.91 -0.05 11.26
CA TRP A 102 2.30 0.20 11.68
C TRP A 102 3.25 -0.95 11.36
N ALA A 103 2.88 -2.20 11.64
CA ALA A 103 3.74 -3.34 11.38
C ALA A 103 4.06 -3.48 9.88
N HIS A 104 3.08 -3.26 9.02
CA HIS A 104 3.25 -3.31 7.56
C HIS A 104 4.18 -2.18 7.08
N LEU A 105 3.95 -0.94 7.53
CA LEU A 105 4.83 0.19 7.18
C LEU A 105 6.26 -0.03 7.67
N LEU A 106 6.45 -0.30 8.96
CA LEU A 106 7.78 -0.43 9.56
C LEU A 106 8.55 -1.59 8.94
N GLY A 107 7.89 -2.70 8.64
CA GLY A 107 8.49 -3.82 7.91
C GLY A 107 9.02 -3.39 6.54
N ASN A 108 8.18 -2.77 5.71
CA ASN A 108 8.57 -2.31 4.38
C ASN A 108 9.70 -1.26 4.42
N MET A 109 9.61 -0.31 5.35
CA MET A 109 10.65 0.72 5.50
C MET A 109 11.96 0.12 5.99
N LEU A 110 11.93 -0.90 6.85
CA LEU A 110 13.12 -1.63 7.26
C LEU A 110 13.78 -2.34 6.07
N PHE A 111 13.01 -3.00 5.19
CA PHE A 111 13.54 -3.61 3.97
C PHE A 111 14.18 -2.57 3.04
N LEU A 112 13.49 -1.44 2.79
CA LEU A 112 14.05 -0.37 1.97
C LEU A 112 15.30 0.26 2.61
N TRP A 113 15.30 0.43 3.93
CA TRP A 113 16.44 0.97 4.67
C TRP A 113 17.67 0.06 4.60
N ILE A 114 17.47 -1.26 4.71
CA ILE A 114 18.57 -2.22 4.71
C ILE A 114 19.11 -2.45 3.31
N PHE A 115 18.27 -2.60 2.29
CA PHE A 115 18.71 -3.05 0.96
C PHE A 115 18.67 -1.98 -0.12
N GLY A 116 17.86 -0.93 0.07
CA GLY A 116 17.57 0.05 -0.97
C GLY A 116 18.81 0.82 -1.40
N ASP A 117 19.66 1.20 -0.45
CA ASP A 117 20.87 1.97 -0.70
C ASP A 117 21.89 1.19 -1.57
N ASN A 118 22.04 -0.10 -1.32
CA ASN A 118 22.89 -0.99 -2.08
C ASN A 118 22.39 -1.19 -3.50
N VAL A 119 21.08 -1.40 -3.67
CA VAL A 119 20.48 -1.54 -5.01
C VAL A 119 20.58 -0.22 -5.77
N GLU A 120 20.31 0.91 -5.12
CA GLU A 120 20.42 2.25 -5.71
C GLU A 120 21.86 2.56 -6.13
N HIS A 121 22.85 2.20 -5.30
CA HIS A 121 24.25 2.38 -5.63
C HIS A 121 24.67 1.57 -6.86
N ARG A 122 24.19 0.33 -6.99
CA ARG A 122 24.54 -0.56 -8.10
C ARG A 122 23.85 -0.19 -9.42
N LEU A 123 22.59 0.23 -9.36
CA LEU A 123 21.81 0.54 -10.57
C LEU A 123 21.91 2.03 -10.97
N GLY A 124 22.21 2.91 -10.02
CA GLY A 124 22.02 4.35 -10.15
C GLY A 124 20.57 4.78 -9.92
N HIS A 125 20.37 6.06 -9.55
CA HIS A 125 19.10 6.61 -9.11
C HIS A 125 17.91 6.30 -10.04
N VAL A 126 18.02 6.63 -11.33
CA VAL A 126 16.92 6.49 -12.30
C VAL A 126 16.55 5.03 -12.53
N ARG A 127 17.55 4.16 -12.74
CA ARG A 127 17.31 2.74 -13.00
C ARG A 127 16.75 2.03 -11.77
N TYR A 128 17.17 2.43 -10.57
CA TYR A 128 16.59 1.92 -9.34
C TYR A 128 15.12 2.34 -9.18
N LEU A 129 14.77 3.60 -9.43
CA LEU A 129 13.37 4.04 -9.38
C LEU A 129 12.50 3.27 -10.38
N LEU A 130 12.96 3.12 -11.62
CA LEU A 130 12.24 2.34 -12.63
C LEU A 130 12.12 0.87 -12.22
N ALA A 131 13.19 0.28 -11.69
CA ALA A 131 13.16 -1.10 -11.20
C ALA A 131 12.13 -1.25 -10.07
N TYR A 132 12.11 -0.33 -9.10
CA TYR A 132 11.15 -0.32 -7.99
C TYR A 132 9.70 -0.29 -8.49
N LEU A 133 9.38 0.61 -9.43
CA LEU A 133 8.03 0.73 -9.98
C LEU A 133 7.62 -0.50 -10.78
N VAL A 134 8.50 -1.00 -11.66
CA VAL A 134 8.21 -2.15 -12.51
C VAL A 134 8.04 -3.42 -11.67
N THR A 135 8.91 -3.66 -10.70
CA THR A 135 8.82 -4.87 -9.86
C THR A 135 7.62 -4.80 -8.91
N GLY A 136 7.26 -3.63 -8.39
CA GLY A 136 6.05 -3.45 -7.60
C GLY A 136 4.79 -3.78 -8.41
N ILE A 137 4.65 -3.22 -9.61
CA ILE A 137 3.54 -3.53 -10.53
C ILE A 137 3.52 -5.03 -10.86
N ALA A 138 4.69 -5.61 -11.19
CA ALA A 138 4.79 -7.04 -11.50
C ALA A 138 4.38 -7.92 -10.32
N ALA A 139 4.76 -7.57 -9.08
CA ALA A 139 4.37 -8.30 -7.88
C ALA A 139 2.85 -8.23 -7.65
N THR A 140 2.24 -7.05 -7.81
CA THR A 140 0.78 -6.88 -7.70
C THR A 140 0.04 -7.70 -8.75
N LEU A 141 0.49 -7.67 -10.00
CA LEU A 141 -0.11 -8.46 -11.08
C LEU A 141 0.07 -9.96 -10.83
N PHE A 142 1.24 -10.39 -10.35
CA PHE A 142 1.49 -11.79 -10.01
C PHE A 142 0.55 -12.26 -8.89
N PHE A 143 0.36 -11.48 -7.83
CA PHE A 143 -0.63 -11.77 -6.79
C PHE A 143 -2.04 -11.90 -7.35
N ALA A 144 -2.44 -11.01 -8.26
CA ALA A 144 -3.75 -11.00 -8.89
C ALA A 144 -4.07 -12.29 -9.66
N LEU A 145 -3.05 -12.99 -10.19
CA LEU A 145 -3.24 -14.28 -10.88
C LEU A 145 -3.79 -15.37 -9.95
N PHE A 146 -3.54 -15.28 -8.65
CA PHE A 146 -4.01 -16.26 -7.66
C PHE A 146 -5.41 -15.95 -7.12
N VAL A 147 -5.86 -14.69 -7.25
CA VAL A 147 -7.15 -14.22 -6.75
C VAL A 147 -7.88 -13.34 -7.78
N PRO A 148 -8.08 -13.82 -9.02
CA PRO A 148 -8.54 -12.98 -10.14
C PRO A 148 -9.95 -12.40 -9.96
N SER A 149 -10.78 -13.03 -9.12
CA SER A 149 -12.14 -12.59 -8.81
C SER A 149 -12.25 -11.75 -7.54
N SER A 150 -11.13 -11.41 -6.88
CA SER A 150 -11.19 -10.59 -5.66
C SER A 150 -11.66 -9.17 -5.95
N GLN A 151 -12.68 -8.74 -5.21
CA GLN A 151 -13.24 -7.38 -5.25
C GLN A 151 -12.66 -6.47 -4.16
N VAL A 152 -11.86 -7.04 -3.26
CA VAL A 152 -11.17 -6.38 -2.14
C VAL A 152 -9.74 -6.88 -2.03
#